data_AF-A0A645F1U1-F1
#
_entry.id   AF-A0A645F1U1-F1
#
_cell.length_a   1.000
_cell.length_b   1.000
_cell.length_c   1.000
_cell.angle_alpha   90.00
_cell.angle_beta   90.00
_cell.angle_gamma   90.00
#
_symmetry.space_group_name_H-M   'P 1'
#
loop_
_entity.id
_entity.type
_entity.pdbx_description
1 polymer ?
#
loop_
_entity_poly.entity_id
_entity_poly.type
_entity_poly.pdbx_seq_one_letter_code
_entity_poly.pdbx_strand_id
1 'polypeptide(L)' 'MKAKFIGKTDPVALINGKIYDVLSIEKDWYRIVDEEGLDDDEELQGYLYPKECFEIVEL' A
#
# COMPACT_ATOMS: atom_id res chain seq x y z
N MET A 1 -10.83 -4.37 0.53
CA MET A 1 -9.74 -4.97 1.32
C MET A 1 -8.88 -3.90 1.96
N LYS A 2 -8.69 -4.01 3.28
CA LYS A 2 -7.77 -3.20 4.07
C LYS A 2 -6.64 -4.07 4.61
N ALA A 3 -5.42 -3.55 4.58
CA ALA A 3 -4.25 -4.28 5.04
C ALA A 3 -3.34 -3.39 5.89
N LYS A 4 -2.83 -3.93 6.99
CA LYS A 4 -1.91 -3.26 7.90
C LYS A 4 -0.47 -3.52 7.46
N PHE A 5 0.31 -2.46 7.29
CA PHE A 5 1.74 -2.61 6.96
C PHE A 5 2.53 -3.08 8.18
N ILE A 6 3.33 -4.13 8.02
CA ILE A 6 4.15 -4.74 9.08
C ILE A 6 5.66 -4.60 8.83
N GLY A 7 6.07 -3.96 7.73
CA GLY A 7 7.47 -3.70 7.39
C GLY A 7 8.07 -2.49 8.13
N LYS A 8 9.33 -2.13 7.83
CA LYS A 8 10.00 -0.97 8.43
C LYS A 8 9.38 0.32 7.90
N THR A 9 9.10 1.27 8.79
CA THR A 9 8.64 2.62 8.42
C THR A 9 9.60 3.30 7.46
N ASP A 10 9.03 3.82 6.38
CA ASP A 10 9.61 4.82 5.50
C ASP A 10 8.66 6.04 5.48
N PRO A 11 9.08 7.21 5.99
CA PRO A 11 8.22 8.39 6.11
C PRO A 11 7.66 8.93 4.79
N VAL A 12 8.26 8.58 3.64
CA VAL A 12 7.75 8.98 2.33
C VAL A 12 6.95 7.88 1.64
N ALA A 13 7.03 6.63 2.10
CA ALA A 13 6.29 5.51 1.54
C ALA A 13 5.31 4.93 2.57
N LEU A 14 5.67 3.85 3.27
CA LEU A 14 4.78 3.13 4.16
C LEU A 14 5.16 3.26 5.65
N ILE A 15 4.17 3.52 6.50
CA ILE A 15 4.33 3.67 7.95
C ILE A 15 3.96 2.37 8.67
N ASN A 16 4.89 1.81 9.46
CA ASN A 16 4.65 0.60 10.22
C ASN A 16 3.40 0.74 11.09
N GLY A 17 2.51 -0.26 10.99
CA GLY A 17 1.28 -0.33 11.76
C GLY A 17 0.11 0.48 11.20
N LYS A 18 0.30 1.32 10.18
CA LYS A 18 -0.79 2.01 9.49
C LYS A 18 -1.60 1.02 8.64
N ILE A 19 -2.90 1.25 8.58
CA ILE A 19 -3.85 0.49 7.75
C ILE A 19 -4.02 1.25 6.45
N TYR A 20 -3.83 0.55 5.35
CA TYR A 20 -3.98 1.05 3.99
C TYR A 20 -5.14 0.37 3.29
N ASP A 21 -5.78 1.12 2.40
CA ASP A 21 -6.74 0.56 1.44
C ASP A 21 -5.97 -0.08 0.29
N VAL A 22 -6.28 -1.36 0.01
CA VAL A 22 -5.73 -2.07 -1.16
C VAL A 22 -6.68 -1.84 -2.33
N LEU A 23 -6.24 -1.03 -3.29
CA LEU A 23 -7.04 -0.63 -4.45
C LEU A 23 -7.20 -1.76 -5.47
N SER A 24 -6.13 -2.52 -5.70
CA SER A 24 -6.09 -3.66 -6.60
C SER A 24 -5.04 -4.68 -6.17
N ILE A 25 -5.17 -5.90 -6.67
CA ILE A 25 -4.15 -6.94 -6.56
C ILE A 25 -3.62 -7.21 -7.98
N GLU A 26 -2.34 -6.93 -8.21
CA GLU A 26 -1.70 -7.03 -9.52
C GLU A 26 -0.48 -7.94 -9.40
N LYS A 27 -0.48 -9.06 -10.12
CA LYS A 27 0.62 -10.05 -10.06
C LYS A 27 1.02 -10.42 -8.62
N ASP A 28 0.02 -10.59 -7.76
CA ASP A 28 0.16 -10.93 -6.34
C ASP A 28 0.71 -9.80 -5.44
N TRP A 29 0.80 -8.58 -5.95
CA TRP A 29 1.17 -7.38 -5.22
C TRP A 29 -0.04 -6.49 -4.96
N TYR A 30 0.02 -5.70 -3.89
CA TYR A 30 -1.04 -4.78 -3.51
C TYR A 30 -0.76 -3.39 -4.06
N ARG A 31 -1.74 -2.80 -4.76
CA ARG A 31 -1.71 -1.38 -5.11
C ARG A 31 -2.27 -0.56 -3.97
N ILE A 32 -1.47 0.34 -3.44
CA ILE A 32 -1.77 1.16 -2.26
C ILE A 32 -1.37 2.61 -2.54
N VAL A 33 -2.22 3.55 -2.14
CA VAL A 33 -1.83 4.96 -2.01
C VAL A 33 -1.09 5.12 -0.69
N ASP A 34 0.19 5.45 -0.77
CA ASP A 34 1.10 5.55 0.38
C ASP A 34 1.25 7.01 0.85
N GLU A 35 2.28 7.34 1.63
CA GLU A 35 2.47 8.72 2.12
C GLU A 35 2.90 9.73 1.04
N GLU A 36 3.54 9.29 -0.05
CA GLU A 36 3.83 10.14 -1.22
C GLU A 36 2.54 10.48 -1.96
N GLY A 37 1.54 9.59 -1.87
CA GLY A 37 0.20 9.83 -2.36
C GLY A 37 0.04 9.45 -3.82
N LEU A 38 -0.33 10.43 -4.65
CA LEU A 38 -0.49 10.27 -6.09
C LEU A 38 0.71 10.90 -6.77
N ASP A 39 1.31 10.19 -7.74
CA ASP A 39 2.11 10.87 -8.73
C ASP A 39 1.14 11.69 -9.61
N ASP A 40 1.20 13.01 -9.51
CA ASP A 40 0.29 13.94 -10.19
C ASP A 40 0.34 13.81 -11.73
N ASP A 41 1.38 13.14 -12.25
CA ASP A 41 1.58 12.86 -13.68
C ASP A 41 1.11 11.44 -14.10
N GLU A 42 0.63 10.59 -13.18
CA GLU A 42 0.17 9.23 -13.53
C GLU A 42 -1.37 9.09 -13.63
N GLU A 43 -1.83 8.40 -14.67
CA GLU A 43 -3.25 8.03 -14.85
C GLU A 43 -3.74 7.06 -13.75
N LEU A 44 -2.82 6.42 -13.01
CA LEU A 44 -3.10 5.35 -12.07
C LEU A 44 -2.63 5.70 -10.66
N GLN A 45 -3.53 5.56 -9.69
CA GLN A 45 -3.28 5.95 -8.31
C GLN A 45 -2.49 4.88 -7.52
N GLY A 46 -1.45 5.31 -6.79
CA GLY A 46 -0.72 4.49 -5.82
C GLY A 46 0.31 3.53 -6.42
N TYR A 47 1.11 2.91 -5.56
CA TYR A 47 2.25 2.06 -5.94
C TYR A 47 2.01 0.59 -5.58
N LEU A 48 2.77 -0.29 -6.22
CA LEU A 48 2.72 -1.73 -5.95
C LEU A 48 3.69 -2.11 -4.83
N TYR A 49 3.15 -2.83 -3.85
CA TYR A 49 3.92 -3.37 -2.74
C TYR A 49 3.75 -4.89 -2.60
N PRO A 50 4.81 -5.61 -2.17
CA PRO A 50 4.71 -7.05 -1.92
C PRO A 50 3.68 -7.34 -0.83
N LYS A 51 2.77 -8.29 -1.07
CA LYS A 51 1.70 -8.62 -0.11
C LYS A 51 2.26 -9.15 1.22
N GLU A 52 3.46 -9.74 1.20
CA GLU A 52 4.10 -10.28 2.42
C GLU A 52 4.43 -9.20 3.45
N CYS A 53 4.46 -7.93 3.02
CA CYS A 53 4.65 -6.78 3.90
C CYS A 53 3.38 -6.39 4.68
N PHE A 54 2.27 -7.11 4.52
CA PHE A 54 0.98 -6.74 5.08
C PHE A 54 0.25 -7.87 5.79
N GLU A 55 -0.56 -7.49 6.77
CA GLU A 55 -1.57 -8.32 7.42
C GLU A 55 -2.97 -7.84 7.00
N ILE A 56 -3.81 -8.72 6.46
CA ILE A 56 -5.18 -8.37 6.07
C ILE A 56 -6.01 -8.14 7.32
N VAL A 57 -6.65 -6.97 7.42
CA VAL A 57 -7.51 -6.59 8.57
C VAL A 57 -8.99 -6.53 8.20
N GLU A 58 -9.31 -6.36 6.92
CA GLU A 58 -10.69 -6.36 6.38
C GLU A 58 -10.67 -6.81 4.92
N LEU A 59 -11.62 -7.66 4.51
CA LEU A 59 -11.76 -8.14 3.12
C LEU A 59 -12.63 -7.21 2.28
#